data_AF-A2QCI3-F1
#
_entry.id   AF-A2QCI3-F1
#
_cell.length_a   1.000
_cell.length_b   1.000
_cell.length_c   1.000
_cell.angle_alpha   90.00
_cell.angle_beta   90.00
_cell.angle_gamma   90.00
#
_symmetry.space_group_name_H-M   'P 1'
#
loop_
_entity.id
_entity.type
_entity.pdbx_description
1 polymer ?
#
loop_
_entity_poly.entity_id
_entity_poly.type
_entity_poly.pdbx_seq_one_letter_code
_entity_poly.pdbx_strand_id
1 'polypeptide(L)'
;MPTAPPGDVDYSAALSQETSLESADTIFAEKDIVHVEEGEVTLQDSALESDDPQDKDDLVVDWDGPNDPQNPMNWTTLRKWVIIGLISLSSFNVSMVSTVFAPGVPQVLKEFNVHNPSISSLMISIYVMGSALGPLVLTPLTEISGRLPMTHLANILFAVAAVVCAASVNISMLIMARFVMGIASSVPVTVGGGFVADMIPMEKRGTAMTIWTVGPLMGMVTGPIYGGYIVQNIGWRWTIWIEAILGGIIVIASLIFLRETYAPTLLQRKAKRLQKETGRPFRTQYDIDKKIGQIIWISISRPIKFLFLSPIVMIVSLYSSITYSYMYTLFTTFTSVFENVYGFTPGEAGLGYLGLGLGFCSGQIVVGYYSDRYLKKQEKIHGKMKPEDRLPPLVVGCILVPIGLFWYGWAAEYRLHWIVPIAGTFFVGAGIFFVHLVTQVYLIDSYTLYAASAVSAELALRCLFGATIPLAGTPLYDALGLGWGNSLLGFIALLFVPASLFLLKYGERIRTNPKFQPQMT
;
A
#
# COMPACT_ATOMS: atom_id res chain seq x y z
N MET A 1 -32.91 -9.34 63.26
CA MET A 1 -32.76 -10.74 62.79
C MET A 1 -31.73 -10.73 61.67
N PRO A 2 -30.53 -11.27 61.90
CA PRO A 2 -29.51 -11.39 60.85
C PRO A 2 -29.77 -12.66 60.04
N THR A 3 -29.89 -12.53 58.73
CA THR A 3 -29.92 -13.66 57.79
C THR A 3 -28.49 -13.94 57.32
N ALA A 4 -28.15 -15.23 57.34
CA ALA A 4 -26.84 -15.85 57.11
C ALA A 4 -26.12 -15.42 55.80
N PRO A 5 -24.78 -15.53 55.75
CA PRO A 5 -23.99 -15.25 54.56
C PRO A 5 -24.19 -16.35 53.49
N PRO A 6 -24.17 -16.02 52.18
CA PRO A 6 -24.07 -17.03 51.14
C PRO A 6 -22.67 -17.64 51.15
N GLY A 7 -22.63 -18.97 51.01
CA GLY A 7 -21.47 -19.82 51.22
C GLY A 7 -20.28 -19.55 50.31
N ASP A 8 -19.14 -20.02 50.82
CA ASP A 8 -17.83 -20.06 50.20
C ASP A 8 -17.92 -20.53 48.74
N VAL A 9 -17.63 -19.60 47.83
CA VAL A 9 -17.33 -19.92 46.44
C VAL A 9 -15.91 -20.51 46.45
N ASP A 10 -15.82 -21.77 46.09
CA ASP A 10 -14.58 -22.52 45.98
C ASP A 10 -13.69 -21.93 44.87
N TYR A 11 -12.74 -21.07 45.26
CA TYR A 11 -11.77 -20.43 44.36
C TYR A 11 -10.71 -21.41 43.82
N SER A 12 -10.71 -22.69 44.23
CA SER A 12 -9.75 -23.67 43.75
C SER A 12 -9.91 -24.02 42.26
N ALA A 13 -11.11 -23.84 41.69
CA ALA A 13 -11.36 -24.04 40.26
C ALA A 13 -10.87 -22.87 39.38
N ALA A 14 -10.76 -21.65 39.93
CA ALA A 14 -10.21 -20.49 39.21
C ALA A 14 -8.68 -20.53 39.18
N LEU A 15 -8.05 -20.98 40.27
CA LEU A 15 -6.59 -21.13 40.38
C LEU A 15 -6.03 -22.28 39.52
N SER A 16 -6.83 -23.30 39.20
CA SER A 16 -6.46 -24.41 38.31
C SER A 16 -6.62 -24.09 36.83
N GLN A 17 -7.40 -23.05 36.47
CA GLN A 17 -7.43 -22.50 35.11
C GLN A 17 -6.32 -21.48 34.88
N GLU A 18 -5.91 -20.72 35.90
CA GLU A 18 -4.75 -19.81 35.81
C GLU A 18 -3.42 -20.57 35.65
N THR A 19 -3.26 -21.76 36.25
CA THR A 19 -2.06 -22.60 36.04
C THR A 19 -2.01 -23.31 34.67
N SER A 20 -3.10 -23.29 33.90
CA SER A 20 -3.10 -23.80 32.51
C SER A 20 -2.79 -22.72 31.46
N LEU A 21 -2.76 -21.44 31.87
CA LEU A 21 -2.44 -20.30 31.00
C LEU A 21 -0.96 -19.90 31.07
N GLU A 22 -0.21 -20.34 32.08
CA GLU A 22 1.26 -20.25 32.09
C GLU A 22 1.93 -21.35 31.24
N SER A 23 1.20 -22.41 30.87
CA SER A 23 1.73 -23.52 30.06
C SER A 23 1.59 -23.35 28.54
N ALA A 24 1.06 -22.20 28.06
CA ALA A 24 0.97 -21.91 26.62
C ALA A 24 2.12 -21.03 26.10
N ASP A 25 2.93 -20.45 27.00
CA ASP A 25 4.12 -19.64 26.68
C ASP A 25 5.44 -20.43 26.73
N THR A 26 5.38 -21.77 26.81
CA THR A 26 6.58 -22.65 26.87
C THR A 26 6.62 -23.72 25.78
N ILE A 27 6.40 -23.33 24.50
CA ILE A 27 6.76 -24.16 23.33
C ILE A 27 7.93 -23.53 22.55
N PHE A 28 8.90 -22.97 23.28
CA PHE A 28 10.21 -22.69 22.72
C PHE A 28 11.23 -23.21 23.73
N ALA A 29 11.80 -24.38 23.41
CA ALA A 29 13.01 -24.82 24.07
C ALA A 29 14.05 -23.70 23.88
N GLU A 30 14.63 -23.28 24.99
CA GLU A 30 15.80 -22.42 25.07
C GLU A 30 16.90 -23.08 24.22
N LYS A 31 17.02 -22.64 22.96
CA LYS A 31 18.12 -23.03 22.07
C LYS A 31 19.25 -22.03 22.31
N ASP A 32 20.42 -22.56 22.64
CA ASP A 32 21.62 -21.78 22.92
C ASP A 32 21.90 -20.77 21.79
N ILE A 33 21.81 -19.49 22.14
CA ILE A 33 22.15 -18.36 21.27
C ILE A 33 23.68 -18.25 21.28
N VAL A 34 24.33 -18.70 20.20
CA VAL A 34 25.78 -18.55 20.07
C VAL A 34 26.12 -17.12 19.68
N HIS A 35 26.62 -16.34 20.64
CA HIS A 35 27.30 -15.07 20.38
C HIS A 35 28.73 -15.34 19.89
N VAL A 36 29.09 -14.81 18.72
CA VAL A 36 30.48 -14.84 18.23
C VAL A 36 31.08 -13.45 18.43
N GLU A 37 31.89 -13.28 19.48
CA GLU A 37 32.77 -12.11 19.62
C GLU A 37 33.98 -12.25 18.69
N GLU A 38 34.33 -11.17 17.97
CA GLU A 38 35.55 -11.07 17.17
C GLU A 38 36.78 -10.93 18.10
N GLY A 39 37.64 -11.94 18.16
CA GLY A 39 38.93 -11.83 18.87
C GLY A 39 39.84 -13.06 18.78
N GLU A 40 40.94 -12.90 18.05
CA GLU A 40 42.22 -13.66 18.08
C GLU A 40 42.22 -15.20 18.23
N VAL A 41 42.56 -15.86 17.12
CA VAL A 41 42.95 -17.28 17.07
C VAL A 41 44.31 -17.46 17.75
N THR A 42 44.32 -18.06 18.95
CA THR A 42 45.51 -18.71 19.49
C THR A 42 45.21 -20.19 19.70
N LEU A 43 45.86 -21.04 18.91
CA LEU A 43 45.77 -22.49 18.99
C LEU A 43 46.56 -22.97 20.22
N GLN A 44 45.90 -23.62 21.18
CA GLN A 44 46.54 -24.57 22.07
C GLN A 44 45.69 -25.83 22.19
N ASP A 45 46.24 -26.92 21.64
CA ASP A 45 45.78 -28.29 21.79
C ASP A 45 45.73 -28.70 23.27
N SER A 46 44.56 -29.17 23.72
CA SER A 46 44.48 -30.19 24.77
C SER A 46 43.23 -31.05 24.59
N ALA A 47 43.41 -32.09 23.78
CA ALA A 47 43.04 -33.49 24.04
C ALA A 47 41.84 -33.82 24.97
N LEU A 48 40.87 -34.49 24.32
CA LEU A 48 40.12 -35.69 24.73
C LEU A 48 38.69 -35.56 25.28
N GLU A 49 37.79 -36.11 24.45
CA GLU A 49 36.64 -36.96 24.80
C GLU A 49 35.41 -36.33 25.46
N SER A 50 34.46 -35.94 24.62
CA SER A 50 33.09 -36.49 24.70
C SER A 50 32.45 -36.47 23.31
N ASP A 51 32.50 -37.62 22.65
CA ASP A 51 31.74 -37.92 21.44
C ASP A 51 30.27 -38.10 21.88
N ASP A 52 29.51 -36.99 21.94
CA ASP A 52 28.06 -37.04 22.10
C ASP A 52 27.42 -36.82 20.71
N PRO A 53 26.75 -37.83 20.11
CA PRO A 53 26.11 -37.70 18.79
C PRO A 53 24.86 -36.81 18.78
N GLN A 54 24.66 -35.97 19.80
CA GLN A 54 23.39 -35.33 20.11
C GLN A 54 23.39 -33.80 20.02
N ASP A 55 24.39 -33.21 19.35
CA ASP A 55 24.46 -31.76 19.10
C ASP A 55 24.32 -31.44 17.60
N LYS A 56 23.20 -31.87 17.01
CA LYS A 56 22.67 -31.30 15.76
C LYS A 56 21.67 -30.19 16.07
N ASP A 57 22.04 -29.28 16.96
CA ASP A 57 21.27 -28.06 17.07
C ASP A 57 21.57 -27.22 15.81
N ASP A 58 20.61 -27.25 14.88
CA ASP A 58 20.54 -26.32 13.74
C ASP A 58 20.79 -24.90 14.30
N LEU A 59 21.99 -24.39 14.09
CA LEU A 59 22.39 -23.05 14.56
C LEU A 59 21.52 -22.02 13.84
N VAL A 60 20.53 -21.48 14.56
CA VAL A 60 19.59 -20.48 14.05
C VAL A 60 20.30 -19.13 14.02
N VAL A 61 20.45 -18.55 12.83
CA VAL A 61 21.10 -17.24 12.67
C VAL A 61 20.09 -16.13 12.91
N ASP A 62 20.36 -15.28 13.90
CA ASP A 62 19.66 -14.04 14.16
C ASP A 62 20.64 -12.83 14.18
N TRP A 63 20.14 -11.64 14.48
CA TRP A 63 20.94 -10.42 14.65
C TRP A 63 21.97 -10.57 15.77
N ASP A 64 23.15 -9.94 15.62
CA ASP A 64 24.24 -10.03 16.63
C ASP A 64 23.93 -9.28 17.94
N GLY A 65 22.75 -8.66 18.03
CA GLY A 65 22.25 -7.95 19.20
C GLY A 65 21.25 -6.83 18.83
N PRO A 66 20.68 -6.12 19.81
CA PRO A 66 19.71 -5.05 19.58
C PRO A 66 20.28 -3.87 18.78
N ASN A 67 21.61 -3.67 18.79
CA ASN A 67 22.31 -2.57 18.11
C ASN A 67 23.05 -3.00 16.83
N ASP A 68 22.74 -4.18 16.25
CA ASP A 68 23.38 -4.67 15.04
C ASP A 68 23.27 -3.64 13.88
N PRO A 69 24.38 -3.15 13.30
CA PRO A 69 24.37 -2.21 12.17
C PRO A 69 23.73 -2.76 10.89
N GLN A 70 23.65 -4.09 10.75
CA GLN A 70 23.00 -4.75 9.61
C GLN A 70 21.48 -4.67 9.70
N ASN A 71 20.93 -4.49 10.91
CA ASN A 71 19.50 -4.30 11.10
C ASN A 71 19.07 -2.91 10.55
N PRO A 72 18.15 -2.85 9.57
CA PRO A 72 17.67 -1.59 9.01
C PRO A 72 17.00 -0.66 10.03
N MET A 73 16.54 -1.21 11.16
CA MET A 73 16.00 -0.44 12.26
C MET A 73 17.06 0.42 12.97
N ASN A 74 18.34 0.08 12.86
CA ASN A 74 19.45 0.80 13.51
C ASN A 74 20.16 1.79 12.58
N TRP A 75 19.71 1.93 11.33
CA TRP A 75 20.33 2.87 10.38
C TRP A 75 20.13 4.34 10.77
N THR A 76 21.04 5.18 10.29
CA THR A 76 20.97 6.63 10.50
C THR A 76 19.67 7.21 9.93
N THR A 77 19.11 8.19 10.65
CA THR A 77 17.84 8.85 10.29
C THR A 77 17.87 9.40 8.86
N LEU A 78 18.97 10.02 8.44
CA LEU A 78 19.14 10.53 7.08
C LEU A 78 18.98 9.44 6.03
N ARG A 79 19.61 8.27 6.22
CA ARG A 79 19.53 7.16 5.28
C ARG A 79 18.11 6.61 5.15
N LYS A 80 17.39 6.49 6.28
CA LYS A 80 15.98 6.06 6.28
C LYS A 80 15.11 7.02 5.48
N TRP A 81 15.25 8.33 5.70
CA TRP A 81 14.46 9.34 4.99
C TRP A 81 14.80 9.45 3.51
N VAL A 82 16.07 9.27 3.12
CA VAL A 82 16.46 9.22 1.70
C VAL A 82 15.78 8.05 0.99
N ILE A 83 15.76 6.87 1.61
CA ILE A 83 15.10 5.68 1.05
C ILE A 83 13.58 5.91 0.94
N ILE A 84 12.94 6.39 2.01
CA ILE A 84 11.49 6.69 2.03
C ILE A 84 11.13 7.72 0.97
N GLY A 85 11.90 8.82 0.88
CA GLY A 85 11.68 9.89 -0.09
C GLY A 85 11.84 9.41 -1.53
N LEU A 86 12.83 8.56 -1.80
CA LEU A 86 13.06 8.03 -3.14
C LEU A 86 11.96 7.06 -3.59
N ILE A 87 11.46 6.20 -2.70
CA ILE A 87 10.34 5.31 -3.01
C ILE A 87 9.04 6.11 -3.16
N SER A 88 8.87 7.18 -2.36
CA SER A 88 7.75 8.12 -2.52
C SER A 88 7.82 8.84 -3.88
N LEU A 89 9.01 9.29 -4.31
CA LEU A 89 9.22 9.89 -5.63
C LEU A 89 8.99 8.90 -6.78
N SER A 90 9.38 7.64 -6.62
CA SER A 90 9.02 6.57 -7.56
C SER A 90 7.51 6.39 -7.64
N SER A 91 6.85 6.30 -6.49
CA SER A 91 5.38 6.19 -6.39
C SER A 91 4.66 7.41 -6.98
N PHE A 92 5.24 8.61 -6.83
CA PHE A 92 4.75 9.85 -7.43
C PHE A 92 4.75 9.78 -8.96
N ASN A 93 5.89 9.45 -9.57
CA ASN A 93 5.99 9.35 -11.03
C ASN A 93 4.97 8.34 -11.59
N VAL A 94 4.97 7.12 -11.05
CA VAL A 94 4.07 6.09 -11.59
C VAL A 94 2.60 6.47 -11.40
N SER A 95 2.25 7.10 -10.28
CA SER A 95 0.87 7.55 -10.05
C SER A 95 0.49 8.73 -10.95
N MET A 96 1.43 9.63 -11.25
CA MET A 96 1.23 10.76 -12.17
C MET A 96 0.96 10.28 -13.61
N VAL A 97 1.70 9.28 -14.09
CA VAL A 97 1.46 8.64 -15.40
C VAL A 97 0.04 8.12 -15.56
N SER A 98 -0.57 7.64 -14.47
CA SER A 98 -1.91 7.07 -14.51
C SER A 98 -2.98 8.09 -14.89
N THR A 99 -2.78 9.37 -14.54
CA THR A 99 -3.75 10.46 -14.70
C THR A 99 -3.35 11.51 -15.74
N VAL A 100 -2.04 11.75 -15.95
CA VAL A 100 -1.49 12.77 -16.86
C VAL A 100 -1.93 12.60 -18.31
N PHE A 101 -2.24 11.37 -18.73
CA PHE A 101 -2.63 11.05 -20.09
C PHE A 101 -4.06 11.46 -20.44
N ALA A 102 -4.94 11.63 -19.45
CA ALA A 102 -6.37 11.85 -19.68
C ALA A 102 -6.68 13.08 -20.57
N PRO A 103 -6.06 14.26 -20.37
CA PRO A 103 -6.28 15.42 -21.24
C PRO A 103 -5.80 15.22 -22.69
N GLY A 104 -4.82 14.33 -22.91
CA GLY A 104 -4.21 14.08 -24.22
C GLY A 104 -4.99 13.12 -25.13
N VAL A 105 -5.97 12.39 -24.59
CA VAL A 105 -6.72 11.35 -25.32
C VAL A 105 -7.33 11.86 -26.64
N PRO A 106 -7.99 13.03 -26.71
CA PRO A 106 -8.55 13.52 -27.97
C PRO A 106 -7.51 13.74 -29.06
N GLN A 107 -6.31 14.22 -28.70
CA GLN A 107 -5.21 14.43 -29.65
C GLN A 107 -4.67 13.10 -30.19
N VAL A 108 -4.53 12.10 -29.32
CA VAL A 108 -4.06 10.75 -29.69
C VAL A 108 -5.00 10.09 -30.71
N LEU A 109 -6.32 10.19 -30.47
CA LEU A 109 -7.33 9.63 -31.37
C LEU A 109 -7.30 10.30 -32.74
N LYS A 110 -7.13 11.63 -32.78
CA LYS A 110 -7.00 12.39 -34.01
C LYS A 110 -5.75 12.01 -34.79
N GLU A 111 -4.63 11.83 -34.09
CA GLU A 111 -3.36 11.49 -34.73
C GLU A 111 -3.34 10.08 -35.32
N PHE A 112 -3.87 9.09 -34.58
CA PHE A 112 -3.93 7.71 -35.04
C PHE A 112 -5.19 7.38 -35.87
N ASN A 113 -6.00 8.39 -36.21
CA ASN A 113 -7.26 8.24 -36.97
C ASN A 113 -8.19 7.16 -36.39
N VAL A 114 -8.39 7.18 -35.07
CA VAL A 114 -9.24 6.21 -34.36
C VAL A 114 -10.56 6.84 -33.99
N HIS A 115 -11.65 6.28 -34.53
CA HIS A 115 -13.02 6.78 -34.33
C HIS A 115 -13.82 5.96 -33.31
N ASN A 116 -13.25 4.89 -32.76
CA ASN A 116 -13.96 4.02 -31.82
C ASN A 116 -13.86 4.54 -30.38
N PRO A 117 -14.97 4.96 -29.74
CA PRO A 117 -14.96 5.50 -28.38
C PRO A 117 -14.52 4.48 -27.32
N SER A 118 -14.68 3.17 -27.58
CA SER A 118 -14.21 2.11 -26.68
C SER A 118 -12.69 2.09 -26.57
N ILE A 119 -11.98 2.45 -27.64
CA ILE A 119 -10.51 2.50 -27.64
C ILE A 119 -10.02 3.67 -26.78
N SER A 120 -10.73 4.80 -26.78
CA SER A 120 -10.45 5.96 -25.91
C SER A 120 -10.45 5.58 -24.43
N SER A 121 -11.49 4.85 -24.02
CA SER A 121 -11.66 4.38 -22.65
C SER A 121 -10.60 3.33 -22.28
N LEU A 122 -10.31 2.40 -23.21
CA LEU A 122 -9.28 1.38 -23.04
C LEU A 122 -7.89 1.98 -22.79
N MET A 123 -7.50 3.06 -23.48
CA MET A 123 -6.18 3.66 -23.32
C MET A 123 -5.91 4.18 -21.90
N ILE A 124 -6.94 4.71 -21.23
CA ILE A 124 -6.83 5.15 -19.83
C ILE A 124 -6.85 3.92 -18.91
N SER A 125 -7.83 3.04 -19.06
CA SER A 125 -8.07 1.92 -18.14
C SER A 125 -7.03 0.82 -18.23
N ILE A 126 -6.35 0.62 -19.38
CA ILE A 126 -5.37 -0.45 -19.56
C ILE A 126 -4.16 -0.31 -18.64
N TYR A 127 -3.73 0.93 -18.34
CA TYR A 127 -2.68 1.19 -17.37
C TYR A 127 -3.10 0.71 -15.98
N VAL A 128 -4.31 1.09 -15.55
CA VAL A 128 -4.87 0.70 -14.25
C VAL A 128 -5.09 -0.81 -14.18
N MET A 129 -5.49 -1.44 -15.28
CA MET A 129 -5.62 -2.90 -15.38
C MET A 129 -4.27 -3.61 -15.21
N GLY A 130 -3.21 -3.09 -15.83
CA GLY A 130 -1.84 -3.56 -15.59
C GLY A 130 -1.47 -3.46 -14.11
N SER A 131 -1.83 -2.36 -13.46
CA SER A 131 -1.62 -2.14 -12.02
C SER A 131 -2.50 -3.01 -11.12
N ALA A 132 -3.54 -3.67 -11.65
CA ALA A 132 -4.31 -4.68 -10.92
C ALA A 132 -3.61 -6.05 -10.93
N LEU A 133 -2.93 -6.39 -12.04
CA LEU A 133 -2.22 -7.67 -12.20
C LEU A 133 -0.83 -7.65 -11.57
N GLY A 134 -0.11 -6.53 -11.69
CA GLY A 134 1.23 -6.38 -11.15
C GLY A 134 1.38 -6.75 -9.66
N PRO A 135 0.52 -6.28 -8.74
CA PRO A 135 0.60 -6.59 -7.32
C PRO A 135 0.43 -8.08 -7.04
N LEU A 136 -0.41 -8.79 -7.80
CA LEU A 136 -0.67 -10.22 -7.56
C LEU A 136 0.53 -11.11 -7.87
N VAL A 137 1.43 -10.64 -8.74
CA VAL A 137 2.59 -11.42 -9.19
C VAL A 137 3.89 -10.83 -8.67
N LEU A 138 4.18 -9.56 -8.98
CA LEU A 138 5.48 -8.94 -8.73
C LEU A 138 5.71 -8.61 -7.26
N THR A 139 4.66 -8.26 -6.53
CA THR A 139 4.81 -7.83 -5.13
C THR A 139 5.11 -9.01 -4.18
N PRO A 140 4.40 -10.16 -4.24
CA PRO A 140 4.78 -11.33 -3.45
C PRO A 140 6.18 -11.87 -3.75
N LEU A 141 6.66 -11.71 -5.00
CA LEU A 141 8.03 -12.08 -5.35
C LEU A 141 9.09 -11.27 -4.58
N THR A 142 8.73 -10.09 -4.05
CA THR A 142 9.61 -9.31 -3.16
C THR A 142 9.83 -9.98 -1.81
N GLU A 143 8.88 -10.79 -1.33
CA GLU A 143 9.01 -11.57 -0.08
C GLU A 143 9.99 -12.74 -0.24
N ILE A 144 10.26 -13.18 -1.48
CA ILE A 144 11.19 -14.29 -1.79
C ILE A 144 12.57 -13.76 -2.16
N SER A 145 12.63 -12.78 -3.05
CA SER A 145 13.88 -12.30 -3.65
C SER A 145 14.51 -11.10 -2.92
N GLY A 146 13.80 -10.53 -1.94
CA GLY A 146 14.13 -9.27 -1.29
C GLY A 146 13.41 -8.08 -1.92
N ARG A 147 13.35 -6.96 -1.20
CA ARG A 147 12.65 -5.76 -1.68
C ARG A 147 13.45 -5.01 -2.73
N LEU A 148 14.78 -5.02 -2.62
CA LEU A 148 15.66 -4.22 -3.48
C LEU A 148 15.65 -4.69 -4.96
N PRO A 149 15.87 -5.98 -5.28
CA PRO A 149 16.01 -6.42 -6.67
C PRO A 149 14.73 -6.21 -7.48
N MET A 150 13.57 -6.51 -6.88
CA MET A 150 12.28 -6.31 -7.54
C MET A 150 11.93 -4.83 -7.72
N THR A 151 12.31 -3.97 -6.77
CA THR A 151 12.11 -2.52 -6.91
C THR A 151 12.93 -1.96 -8.08
N HIS A 152 14.19 -2.39 -8.25
CA HIS A 152 15.00 -1.99 -9.42
C HIS A 152 14.43 -2.52 -10.73
N LEU A 153 14.07 -3.81 -10.77
CA LEU A 153 13.49 -4.43 -11.96
C LEU A 153 12.23 -3.67 -12.40
N ALA A 154 11.35 -3.35 -11.45
CA ALA A 154 10.13 -2.60 -11.72
C ALA A 154 10.41 -1.17 -12.21
N ASN A 155 11.31 -0.44 -11.56
CA ASN A 155 11.67 0.92 -11.99
C ASN A 155 12.28 0.92 -13.40
N ILE A 156 13.17 -0.03 -13.72
CA ILE A 156 13.78 -0.17 -15.05
C ILE A 156 12.72 -0.52 -16.08
N LEU A 157 11.88 -1.52 -15.79
CA LEU A 157 10.81 -1.96 -16.69
C LEU A 157 9.83 -0.80 -16.98
N PHE A 158 9.47 -0.04 -15.94
CA PHE A 158 8.63 1.15 -16.08
C PHE A 158 9.29 2.20 -16.97
N ALA A 159 10.55 2.56 -16.73
CA ALA A 159 11.27 3.57 -17.51
C ALA A 159 11.41 3.17 -18.99
N VAL A 160 11.76 1.92 -19.27
CA VAL A 160 11.84 1.40 -20.65
C VAL A 160 10.47 1.43 -21.31
N ALA A 161 9.42 0.95 -20.63
CA ALA A 161 8.07 0.97 -21.16
C ALA A 161 7.55 2.41 -21.37
N ALA A 162 7.95 3.37 -20.52
CA ALA A 162 7.65 4.79 -20.69
C ALA A 162 8.26 5.37 -21.97
N VAL A 163 9.53 5.05 -22.26
CA VAL A 163 10.19 5.47 -23.50
C VAL A 163 9.49 4.87 -24.72
N VAL A 164 9.15 3.58 -24.67
CA VAL A 164 8.40 2.91 -25.75
C VAL A 164 7.02 3.55 -25.94
N CYS A 165 6.35 3.91 -24.85
CA CYS A 165 5.05 4.58 -24.90
C CYS A 165 5.16 6.00 -25.50
N ALA A 166 6.19 6.76 -25.17
CA ALA A 166 6.40 8.10 -25.70
C ALA A 166 6.80 8.07 -27.19
N ALA A 167 7.55 7.05 -27.61
CA ALA A 167 7.99 6.82 -28.97
C ALA A 167 6.98 6.02 -29.82
N SER A 168 5.75 5.82 -29.34
CA SER A 168 4.77 4.98 -30.03
C SER A 168 4.37 5.53 -31.40
N VAL A 169 4.40 4.67 -32.42
CA VAL A 169 4.02 4.99 -33.81
C VAL A 169 2.64 4.48 -34.21
N ASN A 170 2.01 3.65 -33.36
CA ASN A 170 0.67 3.15 -33.57
C ASN A 170 -0.02 2.91 -32.21
N ILE A 171 -1.35 2.76 -32.25
CA ILE A 171 -2.15 2.64 -31.03
C ILE A 171 -1.90 1.34 -30.27
N SER A 172 -1.60 0.24 -30.95
CA SER A 172 -1.31 -1.05 -30.31
C SER A 172 -0.03 -1.00 -29.48
N MET A 173 1.01 -0.35 -30.00
CA MET A 173 2.27 -0.09 -29.30
C MET A 173 2.05 0.78 -28.08
N LEU A 174 1.24 1.83 -28.21
CA LEU A 174 0.87 2.71 -27.09
C LEU A 174 0.12 1.92 -25.99
N ILE A 175 -0.90 1.14 -26.35
CA ILE A 175 -1.69 0.34 -25.40
C ILE A 175 -0.82 -0.70 -24.69
N MET A 176 0.01 -1.44 -25.44
CA MET A 176 0.89 -2.47 -24.87
C MET A 176 1.94 -1.86 -23.94
N ALA A 177 2.56 -0.75 -24.35
CA ALA A 177 3.52 -0.05 -23.50
C ALA A 177 2.87 0.45 -22.20
N ARG A 178 1.67 1.06 -22.28
CA ARG A 178 0.91 1.48 -21.10
C ARG A 178 0.52 0.31 -20.19
N PHE A 179 0.16 -0.84 -20.75
CA PHE A 179 -0.13 -2.04 -19.97
C PHE A 179 1.10 -2.51 -19.17
N VAL A 180 2.26 -2.56 -19.82
CA VAL A 180 3.53 -2.95 -19.17
C VAL A 180 3.95 -1.92 -18.11
N MET A 181 3.78 -0.62 -18.39
CA MET A 181 3.99 0.44 -17.39
C MET A 181 3.08 0.24 -16.17
N GLY A 182 1.82 -0.13 -16.39
CA GLY A 182 0.86 -0.43 -15.34
C GLY A 182 1.28 -1.63 -14.47
N ILE A 183 1.79 -2.70 -15.08
CA ILE A 183 2.32 -3.85 -14.34
C ILE A 183 3.50 -3.42 -13.47
N ALA A 184 4.45 -2.69 -14.06
CA ALA A 184 5.66 -2.24 -13.37
C ALA A 184 5.37 -1.23 -12.24
N SER A 185 4.36 -0.37 -12.40
CA SER A 185 4.02 0.65 -11.40
C SER A 185 3.52 0.11 -10.08
N SER A 186 3.05 -1.14 -10.05
CA SER A 186 2.54 -1.77 -8.83
C SER A 186 3.59 -1.85 -7.73
N VAL A 187 4.85 -2.16 -8.06
CA VAL A 187 5.89 -2.47 -7.07
C VAL A 187 6.29 -1.25 -6.22
N PRO A 188 6.59 -0.06 -6.78
CA PRO A 188 6.86 1.12 -5.96
C PRO A 188 5.72 1.45 -4.99
N VAL A 189 4.47 1.29 -5.45
CA VAL A 189 3.26 1.63 -4.67
C VAL A 189 3.01 0.62 -3.55
N THR A 190 3.26 -0.68 -3.76
CA THR A 190 3.02 -1.70 -2.73
C THR A 190 4.18 -1.86 -1.76
N VAL A 191 5.41 -1.84 -2.26
CA VAL A 191 6.60 -2.16 -1.47
C VAL A 191 6.99 -0.98 -0.56
N GLY A 192 6.57 0.24 -0.88
CA GLY A 192 6.85 1.43 -0.07
C GLY A 192 6.45 1.30 1.39
N GLY A 193 5.25 0.78 1.67
CA GLY A 193 4.83 0.51 3.04
C GLY A 193 5.70 -0.55 3.73
N GLY A 194 6.18 -1.53 2.97
CA GLY A 194 7.12 -2.53 3.46
C GLY A 194 8.49 -1.96 3.83
N PHE A 195 9.08 -1.10 2.99
CA PHE A 195 10.32 -0.40 3.33
C PHE A 195 10.19 0.44 4.62
N VAL A 196 9.04 1.12 4.79
CA VAL A 196 8.77 1.87 6.02
C VAL A 196 8.65 0.92 7.22
N ALA A 197 7.94 -0.20 7.09
CA ALA A 197 7.77 -1.18 8.16
C ALA A 197 9.09 -1.80 8.63
N ASP A 198 10.02 -2.03 7.71
CA ASP A 198 11.34 -2.63 7.98
C ASP A 198 12.32 -1.65 8.65
N MET A 199 12.16 -0.34 8.47
CA MET A 199 13.09 0.69 8.97
C MET A 199 12.56 1.54 10.13
N ILE A 200 11.24 1.61 10.33
CA ILE A 200 10.58 2.52 11.26
C ILE A 200 9.77 1.73 12.29
N PRO A 201 9.97 2.00 13.59
CA PRO A 201 9.27 1.31 14.66
C PRO A 201 7.78 1.68 14.67
N MET A 202 6.96 0.81 15.24
CA MET A 202 5.49 0.87 15.14
C MET A 202 4.92 2.21 15.63
N GLU A 203 5.54 2.84 16.63
CA GLU A 203 5.06 4.07 17.27
C GLU A 203 5.29 5.32 16.41
N LYS A 204 6.20 5.24 15.43
CA LYS A 204 6.49 6.33 14.46
C LYS A 204 6.08 5.98 13.03
N ARG A 205 5.56 4.77 12.83
CA ARG A 205 5.22 4.22 11.52
C ARG A 205 4.11 5.03 10.84
N GLY A 206 3.11 5.50 11.58
CA GLY A 206 2.02 6.31 11.03
C GLY A 206 2.52 7.57 10.36
N THR A 207 3.36 8.36 11.06
CA THR A 207 3.99 9.56 10.47
C THR A 207 4.85 9.22 9.25
N ALA A 208 5.70 8.20 9.32
CA ALA A 208 6.55 7.83 8.18
C ALA A 208 5.74 7.37 6.95
N MET A 209 4.66 6.61 7.19
CA MET A 209 3.71 6.22 6.14
C MET A 209 3.03 7.43 5.52
N THR A 210 2.56 8.39 6.32
CA THR A 210 1.91 9.60 5.79
C THR A 210 2.83 10.39 4.85
N ILE A 211 4.13 10.47 5.17
CA ILE A 211 5.12 11.15 4.34
C ILE A 211 5.38 10.37 3.05
N TRP A 212 5.45 9.04 3.13
CA TRP A 212 5.58 8.22 1.93
C TRP A 212 4.36 8.36 1.01
N THR A 213 3.14 8.38 1.57
CA THR A 213 1.87 8.49 0.83
C THR A 213 1.69 9.84 0.12
N VAL A 214 2.48 10.87 0.46
CA VAL A 214 2.55 12.14 -0.30
C VAL A 214 2.76 11.86 -1.78
N GLY A 215 3.78 11.07 -2.11
CA GLY A 215 4.18 10.79 -3.47
C GLY A 215 3.03 10.30 -4.35
N PRO A 216 2.45 9.12 -4.09
CA PRO A 216 1.41 8.56 -4.96
C PRO A 216 0.18 9.47 -5.08
N LEU A 217 -0.30 10.06 -3.98
CA LEU A 217 -1.52 10.88 -4.02
C LEU A 217 -1.31 12.23 -4.68
N MET A 218 -0.18 12.89 -4.41
CA MET A 218 0.17 14.13 -5.10
C MET A 218 0.36 13.88 -6.59
N GLY A 219 1.01 12.78 -6.97
CA GLY A 219 1.18 12.39 -8.37
C GLY A 219 -0.16 12.32 -9.12
N MET A 220 -1.18 11.72 -8.50
CA MET A 220 -2.51 11.63 -9.11
C MET A 220 -3.16 12.98 -9.38
N VAL A 221 -2.95 13.97 -8.50
CA VAL A 221 -3.54 15.32 -8.62
C VAL A 221 -2.73 16.21 -9.55
N THR A 222 -1.40 16.15 -9.47
CA THR A 222 -0.53 16.95 -10.33
C THR A 222 -0.59 16.47 -11.78
N GLY A 223 -0.88 15.20 -12.02
CA GLY A 223 -1.00 14.61 -13.36
C GLY A 223 -1.92 15.39 -14.29
N PRO A 224 -3.23 15.55 -14.00
CA PRO A 224 -4.13 16.28 -14.89
C PRO A 224 -3.81 17.77 -15.01
N ILE A 225 -3.29 18.42 -13.94
CA ILE A 225 -2.89 19.84 -13.98
C ILE A 225 -1.76 20.02 -14.99
N TYR A 226 -0.67 19.28 -14.81
CA TYR A 226 0.49 19.33 -15.69
C TYR A 226 0.15 18.82 -17.10
N GLY A 227 -0.59 17.72 -17.20
CA GLY A 227 -1.04 17.14 -18.46
C GLY A 227 -1.88 18.09 -19.29
N GLY A 228 -2.82 18.82 -18.67
CA GLY A 228 -3.66 19.81 -19.36
C GLY A 228 -2.85 20.91 -20.04
N TYR A 229 -1.91 21.52 -19.31
CA TYR A 229 -1.05 22.59 -19.86
C TYR A 229 -0.07 22.08 -20.92
N ILE A 230 0.50 20.89 -20.76
CA ILE A 230 1.45 20.35 -21.74
C ILE A 230 0.74 19.94 -23.03
N VAL A 231 -0.40 19.28 -22.92
CA VAL A 231 -1.23 18.89 -24.07
C VAL A 231 -1.69 20.14 -24.84
N GLN A 232 -2.04 21.22 -24.14
CA GLN A 232 -2.46 22.47 -24.75
C GLN A 232 -1.35 23.17 -25.56
N ASN A 233 -0.09 23.08 -25.10
CA ASN A 233 1.01 23.88 -25.66
C ASN A 233 1.99 23.11 -26.57
N ILE A 234 2.39 21.90 -26.17
CA ILE A 234 3.50 21.14 -26.80
C ILE A 234 3.02 19.80 -27.37
N GLY A 235 1.92 19.27 -26.83
CA GLY A 235 1.26 18.07 -27.31
C GLY A 235 1.41 16.86 -26.38
N TRP A 236 0.59 15.83 -26.62
CA TRP A 236 0.43 14.70 -25.70
C TRP A 236 1.70 13.86 -25.49
N ARG A 237 2.59 13.69 -26.49
CA ARG A 237 3.80 12.86 -26.34
C ARG A 237 4.75 13.37 -25.26
N TRP A 238 4.82 14.70 -25.10
CA TRP A 238 5.69 15.31 -24.11
C TRP A 238 5.26 15.03 -22.67
N THR A 239 3.98 14.75 -22.45
CA THR A 239 3.50 14.29 -21.14
C THR A 239 4.18 12.99 -20.74
N ILE A 240 4.40 12.06 -21.67
CA ILE A 240 5.03 10.76 -21.39
C ILE A 240 6.55 10.86 -21.38
N TRP A 241 7.15 11.70 -22.25
CA TRP A 241 8.59 11.92 -22.25
C TRP A 241 9.11 12.47 -20.93
N ILE A 242 8.39 13.40 -20.32
CA ILE A 242 8.80 13.98 -19.03
C ILE A 242 8.74 12.94 -17.90
N GLU A 243 7.75 12.04 -17.95
CA GLU A 243 7.64 10.92 -17.02
C GLU A 243 8.74 9.87 -17.22
N ALA A 244 9.11 9.62 -18.48
CA ALA A 244 10.23 8.75 -18.83
C ALA A 244 11.58 9.32 -18.34
N ILE A 245 11.79 10.63 -18.48
CA ILE A 245 12.99 11.33 -17.96
C ILE A 245 13.04 11.23 -16.44
N LEU A 246 11.93 11.56 -15.76
CA LEU A 246 11.84 11.43 -14.31
C LEU A 246 12.06 9.98 -13.87
N GLY A 247 11.53 9.01 -14.63
CA GLY A 247 11.71 7.58 -14.38
C GLY A 247 13.16 7.15 -14.50
N GLY A 248 13.88 7.65 -15.52
CA GLY A 248 15.32 7.44 -15.68
C GLY A 248 16.14 8.01 -14.51
N ILE A 249 15.80 9.22 -14.04
CA ILE A 249 16.44 9.84 -12.86
C ILE A 249 16.20 8.97 -11.62
N ILE A 250 14.97 8.49 -11.42
CA ILE A 250 14.61 7.60 -10.30
C ILE A 250 15.37 6.28 -10.39
N VAL A 251 15.52 5.69 -11.57
CA VAL A 251 16.32 4.47 -11.76
C VAL A 251 17.76 4.71 -11.32
N ILE A 252 18.41 5.77 -11.80
CA ILE A 252 19.80 6.10 -11.46
C ILE A 252 19.94 6.34 -9.95
N ALA A 253 19.08 7.18 -9.37
CA ALA A 253 19.08 7.46 -7.94
C ALA A 253 18.82 6.19 -7.12
N SER A 254 17.93 5.30 -7.59
CA SER A 254 17.62 4.05 -6.91
C SER A 254 18.86 3.17 -6.81
N LEU A 255 19.62 3.01 -7.89
CA LEU A 255 20.83 2.18 -7.92
C LEU A 255 21.93 2.69 -6.98
N ILE A 256 21.97 4.00 -6.72
CA ILE A 256 22.98 4.62 -5.86
C ILE A 256 22.56 4.57 -4.38
N PHE A 257 21.29 4.86 -4.07
CA PHE A 257 20.85 5.13 -2.70
C PHE A 257 20.02 4.02 -2.05
N LEU A 258 19.29 3.19 -2.82
CA LEU A 258 18.48 2.12 -2.23
C LEU A 258 19.37 0.98 -1.74
N ARG A 259 18.99 0.43 -0.59
CA ARG A 259 19.65 -0.71 0.06
C ARG A 259 18.58 -1.74 0.43
N GLU A 260 18.97 -3.00 0.54
CA GLU A 260 18.07 -4.07 0.97
C GLU A 260 17.66 -3.85 2.43
N THR A 261 16.35 -3.87 2.70
CA THR A 261 15.77 -3.64 4.03
C THR A 261 15.07 -4.88 4.57
N TYR A 262 14.85 -5.90 3.75
CA TYR A 262 14.07 -7.05 4.18
C TYR A 262 14.88 -7.97 5.10
N ALA A 263 14.48 -8.04 6.37
CA ALA A 263 15.15 -8.81 7.42
C ALA A 263 15.39 -10.28 7.05
N PRO A 264 14.40 -11.05 6.53
CA PRO A 264 14.62 -12.44 6.14
C PRO A 264 15.71 -12.59 5.07
N THR A 265 15.75 -11.72 4.06
CA THR A 265 16.79 -11.78 3.02
C THR A 265 18.17 -11.39 3.56
N LEU A 266 18.25 -10.43 4.49
CA LEU A 266 19.52 -10.05 5.12
C LEU A 266 20.08 -11.19 5.98
N LEU A 267 19.25 -11.81 6.82
CA LEU A 267 19.64 -12.94 7.66
C LEU A 267 20.00 -14.16 6.82
N GLN A 268 19.30 -14.44 5.73
CA GLN A 268 19.66 -15.53 4.80
C GLN A 268 21.02 -15.29 4.14
N ARG A 269 21.37 -14.04 3.80
CA ARG A 269 22.69 -13.70 3.29
C ARG A 269 23.77 -13.89 4.36
N LYS A 270 23.49 -13.53 5.60
CA LYS A 270 24.37 -13.76 6.76
C LYS A 270 24.59 -15.25 7.01
N ALA A 271 23.52 -16.05 7.04
CA ALA A 271 23.60 -17.51 7.20
C ALA A 271 24.42 -18.18 6.09
N LYS A 272 24.21 -17.80 4.82
CA LYS A 272 25.02 -18.31 3.70
C LYS A 272 26.50 -17.91 3.79
N ARG A 273 26.81 -16.74 4.35
CA ARG A 273 28.20 -16.30 4.57
C ARG A 273 28.85 -17.13 5.68
N LEU A 274 28.19 -17.28 6.82
CA LEU A 274 28.68 -18.08 7.95
C LEU A 274 28.83 -19.56 7.56
N GLN A 275 27.93 -20.11 6.74
CA GLN A 275 28.04 -21.47 6.21
C GLN A 275 29.29 -21.63 5.34
N LYS A 276 29.65 -20.61 4.54
CA LYS A 276 30.88 -20.64 3.73
C LYS A 276 32.14 -20.52 4.58
N GLU A 277 32.10 -19.73 5.65
CA GLU A 277 33.26 -19.46 6.51
C GLU A 277 33.55 -20.62 7.48
N THR A 278 32.52 -21.27 8.02
CA THR A 278 32.65 -22.33 9.04
C THR A 278 32.46 -23.76 8.51
N GLY A 279 31.88 -23.92 7.31
CA GLY A 279 31.50 -25.22 6.77
C GLY A 279 30.28 -25.88 7.44
N ARG A 280 29.64 -25.24 8.43
CA ARG A 280 28.46 -25.78 9.14
C ARG A 280 27.14 -25.33 8.50
N PRO A 281 26.08 -26.16 8.50
CA PRO A 281 24.77 -25.76 8.00
C PRO A 281 24.10 -24.78 8.97
N PHE A 282 24.02 -23.50 8.60
CA PHE A 282 23.26 -22.49 9.31
C PHE A 282 21.87 -22.31 8.67
N ARG A 283 20.83 -22.21 9.49
CA ARG A 283 19.45 -21.94 9.05
C ARG A 283 18.95 -20.66 9.67
N THR A 284 18.03 -19.99 9.00
CA THR A 284 17.31 -18.83 9.56
C THR A 284 15.94 -19.27 10.04
N GLN A 285 15.37 -18.53 11.00
CA GLN A 285 13.97 -18.72 11.45
C GLN A 285 12.93 -18.56 10.32
N TYR A 286 13.34 -18.06 9.15
CA TYR A 286 12.49 -17.81 7.99
C TYR A 286 12.69 -18.84 6.86
N ASP A 287 13.57 -19.83 7.02
CA ASP A 287 13.82 -20.81 5.97
C ASP A 287 12.65 -21.79 5.80
N ILE A 288 12.18 -21.90 4.56
CA ILE A 288 11.08 -22.78 4.18
C ILE A 288 11.68 -23.94 3.39
N ASP A 289 11.55 -25.17 3.91
CA ASP A 289 11.97 -26.41 3.24
C ASP A 289 10.99 -26.78 2.10
N LYS A 290 10.86 -25.92 1.07
CA LYS A 290 10.01 -26.14 -0.11
C LYS A 290 10.74 -25.84 -1.41
N LYS A 291 10.32 -26.47 -2.51
CA LYS A 291 10.88 -26.19 -3.84
C LYS A 291 10.55 -24.75 -4.26
N ILE A 292 11.47 -24.10 -4.98
CA ILE A 292 11.31 -22.69 -5.45
C ILE A 292 9.98 -22.49 -6.19
N GLY A 293 9.58 -23.42 -7.07
CA GLY A 293 8.29 -23.34 -7.78
C GLY A 293 7.07 -23.38 -6.85
N GLN A 294 7.14 -24.16 -5.76
CA GLN A 294 6.08 -24.18 -4.75
C GLN A 294 6.06 -22.88 -3.94
N ILE A 295 7.22 -22.32 -3.58
CA ILE A 295 7.31 -21.04 -2.87
C ILE A 295 6.72 -19.90 -3.72
N ILE A 296 7.02 -19.88 -5.02
CA ILE A 296 6.45 -18.91 -5.96
C ILE A 296 4.92 -19.05 -6.02
N TRP A 297 4.41 -20.27 -6.21
CA TRP A 297 2.97 -20.51 -6.27
C TRP A 297 2.25 -20.14 -4.98
N ILE A 298 2.82 -20.50 -3.83
CA ILE A 298 2.29 -20.12 -2.51
C ILE A 298 2.25 -18.59 -2.41
N SER A 299 3.32 -17.90 -2.81
CA SER A 299 3.39 -16.43 -2.70
C SER A 299 2.39 -15.73 -3.63
N ILE A 300 2.19 -16.21 -4.85
CA ILE A 300 1.19 -15.65 -5.79
C ILE A 300 -0.25 -15.94 -5.35
N SER A 301 -0.50 -17.10 -4.73
CA SER A 301 -1.84 -17.47 -4.24
C SER A 301 -2.22 -16.80 -2.91
N ARG A 302 -1.23 -16.33 -2.12
CA ARG A 302 -1.46 -15.65 -0.82
C ARG A 302 -2.37 -14.42 -0.92
N PRO A 303 -2.15 -13.43 -1.81
CA PRO A 303 -3.05 -12.29 -1.94
C PRO A 303 -4.50 -12.69 -2.21
N ILE A 304 -4.72 -13.68 -3.08
CA ILE A 304 -6.07 -14.16 -3.42
C ILE A 304 -6.71 -14.83 -2.20
N LYS A 305 -5.95 -15.66 -1.47
CA LYS A 305 -6.42 -16.25 -0.21
C LYS A 305 -6.75 -15.18 0.83
N PHE A 306 -5.92 -14.15 1.00
CA PHE A 306 -6.21 -13.04 1.92
C PHE A 306 -7.50 -12.33 1.55
N LEU A 307 -7.71 -12.05 0.26
CA LEU A 307 -8.88 -11.33 -0.21
C LEU A 307 -10.19 -12.07 0.09
N PHE A 308 -10.23 -13.39 -0.16
CA PHE A 308 -11.47 -14.17 -0.05
C PHE A 308 -11.66 -14.88 1.30
N LEU A 309 -10.57 -15.24 2.00
CA LEU A 309 -10.65 -16.01 3.26
C LEU A 309 -10.57 -15.14 4.52
N SER A 310 -10.04 -13.91 4.43
CA SER A 310 -10.04 -12.96 5.56
C SER A 310 -11.15 -11.92 5.38
N PRO A 311 -12.26 -12.00 6.15
CA PRO A 311 -13.37 -11.05 6.04
C PRO A 311 -12.94 -9.60 6.28
N ILE A 312 -11.94 -9.39 7.14
CA ILE A 312 -11.41 -8.06 7.46
C ILE A 312 -10.74 -7.44 6.24
N VAL A 313 -9.86 -8.21 5.58
CA VAL A 313 -9.17 -7.76 4.37
C VAL A 313 -10.21 -7.43 3.29
N MET A 314 -11.20 -8.31 3.08
CA MET A 314 -12.27 -8.06 2.11
C MET A 314 -13.01 -6.75 2.35
N ILE A 315 -13.48 -6.48 3.58
CA ILE A 315 -14.26 -5.27 3.91
C ILE A 315 -13.40 -4.02 3.69
N VAL A 316 -12.16 -4.04 4.20
CA VAL A 316 -11.22 -2.93 4.11
C VAL A 316 -10.83 -2.66 2.64
N SER A 317 -10.53 -3.72 1.88
CA SER A 317 -10.18 -3.64 0.47
C SER A 317 -11.36 -3.16 -0.38
N LEU A 318 -12.58 -3.66 -0.14
CA LEU A 318 -13.76 -3.24 -0.88
C LEU A 318 -14.03 -1.74 -0.72
N TYR A 319 -13.87 -1.24 0.51
CA TYR A 319 -14.10 0.17 0.76
C TYR A 319 -13.02 1.08 0.15
N SER A 320 -11.74 0.69 0.29
CA SER A 320 -10.63 1.35 -0.41
C SER A 320 -10.86 1.36 -1.93
N SER A 321 -11.33 0.23 -2.47
CA SER A 321 -11.62 0.08 -3.90
C SER A 321 -12.71 1.02 -4.40
N ILE A 322 -13.81 1.15 -3.67
CA ILE A 322 -14.93 2.03 -4.05
C ILE A 322 -14.54 3.50 -3.97
N THR A 323 -13.84 3.91 -2.91
CA THR A 323 -13.38 5.29 -2.77
C THR A 323 -12.34 5.66 -3.84
N TYR A 324 -11.47 4.72 -4.22
CA TYR A 324 -10.55 4.87 -5.35
C TYR A 324 -11.28 4.97 -6.70
N SER A 325 -12.33 4.20 -6.91
CA SER A 325 -13.18 4.34 -8.10
C SER A 325 -13.85 5.70 -8.20
N TYR A 326 -14.30 6.27 -7.08
CA TYR A 326 -14.87 7.63 -7.09
C TYR A 326 -13.82 8.66 -7.45
N MET A 327 -12.60 8.50 -6.94
CA MET A 327 -11.46 9.33 -7.35
C MET A 327 -11.21 9.29 -8.86
N TYR A 328 -11.14 8.09 -9.45
CA TYR A 328 -10.92 7.94 -10.89
C TYR A 328 -12.11 8.42 -11.71
N THR A 329 -13.35 8.24 -11.22
CA THR A 329 -14.54 8.78 -11.87
C THR A 329 -14.50 10.30 -11.89
N LEU A 330 -14.05 10.94 -10.81
CA LEU A 330 -13.78 12.37 -10.81
C LEU A 330 -12.68 12.68 -11.82
N PHE A 331 -11.53 11.99 -11.83
CA PHE A 331 -10.45 12.22 -12.82
C PHE A 331 -10.86 12.08 -14.29
N THR A 332 -11.83 11.23 -14.61
CA THR A 332 -12.29 11.06 -16.00
C THR A 332 -13.37 12.06 -16.40
N THR A 333 -14.14 12.58 -15.45
CA THR A 333 -15.31 13.44 -15.73
C THR A 333 -15.08 14.90 -15.40
N PHE A 334 -14.13 15.25 -14.52
CA PHE A 334 -13.90 16.63 -14.07
C PHE A 334 -13.64 17.57 -15.23
N THR A 335 -12.68 17.22 -16.09
CA THR A 335 -12.27 18.08 -17.21
C THR A 335 -13.48 18.37 -18.11
N SER A 336 -14.24 17.33 -18.47
CA SER A 336 -15.47 17.48 -19.26
C SER A 336 -16.52 18.35 -18.56
N VAL A 337 -16.72 18.21 -17.26
CA VAL A 337 -17.69 19.03 -16.50
C VAL A 337 -17.27 20.50 -16.49
N PHE A 338 -16.00 20.81 -16.22
CA PHE A 338 -15.52 22.19 -16.16
C PHE A 338 -15.42 22.86 -17.54
N GLU A 339 -15.08 22.11 -18.58
CA GLU A 339 -15.09 22.61 -19.96
C GLU A 339 -16.53 22.87 -20.43
N ASN A 340 -17.44 21.91 -20.27
CA ASN A 340 -18.79 22.00 -20.84
C ASN A 340 -19.75 22.88 -20.02
N VAL A 341 -19.66 22.87 -18.69
CA VAL A 341 -20.58 23.62 -17.81
C VAL A 341 -20.05 25.02 -17.52
N TYR A 342 -18.74 25.17 -17.31
CA TYR A 342 -18.11 26.42 -16.89
C TYR A 342 -17.29 27.12 -17.98
N GLY A 343 -17.08 26.49 -19.14
CA GLY A 343 -16.38 27.09 -20.27
C GLY A 343 -14.87 27.22 -20.07
N PHE A 344 -14.27 26.39 -19.21
CA PHE A 344 -12.83 26.44 -18.93
C PHE A 344 -12.01 25.90 -20.10
N THR A 345 -10.78 26.38 -20.24
CA THR A 345 -9.77 25.74 -21.10
C THR A 345 -9.24 24.44 -20.47
N PRO A 346 -8.62 23.52 -21.24
CA PRO A 346 -8.09 22.28 -20.68
C PRO A 346 -7.10 22.46 -19.52
N GLY A 347 -6.25 23.50 -19.58
CA GLY A 347 -5.34 23.86 -18.48
C GLY A 347 -6.09 24.35 -17.23
N GLU A 348 -7.09 25.22 -17.40
CA GLU A 348 -7.92 25.73 -16.29
C GLU A 348 -8.78 24.63 -15.68
N ALA A 349 -9.34 23.73 -16.49
CA ALA A 349 -10.08 22.56 -16.02
C ALA A 349 -9.17 21.63 -15.20
N GLY A 350 -7.89 21.53 -15.55
CA GLY A 350 -6.87 20.87 -14.74
C GLY A 350 -6.71 21.47 -13.33
N LEU A 351 -6.76 22.79 -13.18
CA LEU A 351 -6.69 23.45 -11.87
C LEU A 351 -7.85 23.07 -10.94
N GLY A 352 -8.97 22.60 -11.50
CA GLY A 352 -10.11 22.09 -10.74
C GLY A 352 -9.74 20.95 -9.77
N TYR A 353 -8.72 20.16 -10.09
CA TYR A 353 -8.25 19.05 -9.24
C TYR A 353 -7.54 19.52 -7.96
N LEU A 354 -7.20 20.81 -7.85
CA LEU A 354 -6.59 21.37 -6.64
C LEU A 354 -7.47 21.18 -5.40
N GLY A 355 -8.81 21.20 -5.54
CA GLY A 355 -9.71 20.91 -4.42
C GLY A 355 -9.41 19.54 -3.80
N LEU A 356 -9.34 18.50 -4.64
CA LEU A 356 -9.01 17.14 -4.23
C LEU A 356 -7.60 17.06 -3.60
N GLY A 357 -6.61 17.72 -4.22
CA GLY A 357 -5.23 17.74 -3.70
C GLY A 357 -5.09 18.44 -2.36
N LEU A 358 -5.75 19.58 -2.16
CA LEU A 358 -5.81 20.25 -0.86
C LEU A 358 -6.50 19.36 0.18
N GLY A 359 -7.51 18.59 -0.23
CA GLY A 359 -8.12 17.54 0.58
C GLY A 359 -7.10 16.51 1.06
N PHE A 360 -6.29 15.95 0.15
CA PHE A 360 -5.20 15.02 0.48
C PHE A 360 -4.17 15.63 1.44
N CYS A 361 -3.69 16.84 1.15
CA CYS A 361 -2.74 17.54 2.01
C CYS A 361 -3.30 17.77 3.42
N SER A 362 -4.56 18.21 3.53
CA SER A 362 -5.20 18.44 4.82
C SER A 362 -5.38 17.14 5.61
N GLY A 363 -5.83 16.06 4.94
CA GLY A 363 -5.97 14.75 5.55
C GLY A 363 -4.64 14.21 6.05
N GLN A 364 -3.56 14.43 5.31
CA GLN A 364 -2.22 14.04 5.72
C GLN A 364 -1.76 14.76 6.98
N ILE A 365 -1.94 16.08 7.06
CA ILE A 365 -1.58 16.86 8.25
C ILE A 365 -2.37 16.38 9.47
N VAL A 366 -3.69 16.16 9.30
CA VAL A 366 -4.55 15.70 10.39
C VAL A 366 -4.15 14.30 10.86
N VAL A 367 -4.08 13.32 9.96
CA VAL A 367 -3.78 11.94 10.36
C VAL A 367 -2.33 11.80 10.84
N GLY A 368 -1.36 12.45 10.19
CA GLY A 368 0.03 12.44 10.61
C GLY A 368 0.22 13.01 12.02
N TYR A 369 -0.49 14.08 12.36
CA TYR A 369 -0.41 14.69 13.69
C TYR A 369 -1.15 13.88 14.77
N TYR A 370 -2.36 13.40 14.47
CA TYR A 370 -3.24 12.77 15.45
C TYR A 370 -3.02 11.26 15.63
N SER A 371 -2.69 10.52 14.57
CA SER A 371 -2.62 9.04 14.61
C SER A 371 -1.61 8.53 15.63
N ASP A 372 -0.36 9.00 15.55
CA ASP A 372 0.70 8.51 16.44
C ASP A 372 0.53 8.99 17.90
N ARG A 373 -0.07 10.17 18.10
CA ARG A 373 -0.43 10.67 19.44
C ARG A 373 -1.55 9.86 20.07
N TYR A 374 -2.54 9.49 19.27
CA TYR A 374 -3.66 8.69 19.72
C TYR A 374 -3.21 7.30 20.15
N LEU A 375 -2.32 6.66 19.38
CA LEU A 375 -1.76 5.36 19.76
C LEU A 375 -0.91 5.40 21.01
N LYS A 376 -0.05 6.40 21.17
CA LYS A 376 0.70 6.56 22.43
C LYS A 376 -0.20 6.77 23.64
N LYS A 377 -1.37 7.39 23.43
CA LYS A 377 -2.38 7.52 24.49
C LYS A 377 -3.03 6.17 24.80
N GLN A 378 -3.36 5.38 23.78
CA GLN A 378 -3.95 4.04 23.96
C GLN A 378 -2.98 3.05 24.61
N GLU A 379 -1.70 3.06 24.20
CA GLU A 379 -0.64 2.27 24.82
C GLU A 379 -0.51 2.57 26.32
N LYS A 380 -0.57 3.83 26.72
CA LYS A 380 -0.55 4.22 28.13
C LYS A 380 -1.76 3.73 28.93
N ILE A 381 -2.90 3.50 28.28
CA ILE A 381 -4.14 3.08 28.93
C ILE A 381 -4.22 1.55 29.01
N HIS A 382 -3.84 0.85 27.94
CA HIS A 382 -4.04 -0.59 27.79
C HIS A 382 -2.75 -1.44 27.83
N GLY A 383 -1.58 -0.81 27.89
CA GLY A 383 -0.27 -1.47 28.01
C GLY A 383 0.26 -2.15 26.76
N LYS A 384 -0.57 -2.36 25.72
CA LYS A 384 -0.18 -2.94 24.42
C LYS A 384 -0.85 -2.20 23.27
N MET A 385 -0.12 -1.92 22.20
CA MET A 385 -0.69 -1.35 20.97
C MET A 385 -1.44 -2.41 20.17
N LYS A 386 -2.67 -2.09 19.75
CA LYS A 386 -3.45 -2.95 18.85
C LYS A 386 -3.55 -2.31 17.47
N PRO A 387 -3.48 -3.09 16.37
CA PRO A 387 -3.72 -2.57 15.02
C PRO A 387 -5.07 -1.83 14.90
N GLU A 388 -6.09 -2.28 15.64
CA GLU A 388 -7.43 -1.70 15.66
C GLU A 388 -7.47 -0.25 16.18
N ASP A 389 -6.48 0.18 16.98
CA ASP A 389 -6.38 1.56 17.47
C ASP A 389 -6.10 2.57 16.34
N ARG A 390 -5.70 2.09 15.15
CA ARG A 390 -5.52 2.90 13.94
C ARG A 390 -6.82 3.20 13.20
N LEU A 391 -7.91 2.47 13.48
CA LEU A 391 -9.18 2.55 12.74
C LEU A 391 -10.05 3.81 12.97
N PRO A 392 -10.00 4.56 14.10
CA PRO A 392 -10.94 5.67 14.32
C PRO A 392 -10.99 6.75 13.21
N PRO A 393 -9.87 7.17 12.59
CA PRO A 393 -9.90 8.11 11.47
C PRO A 393 -10.64 7.56 10.23
N LEU A 394 -10.76 6.23 10.09
CA LEU A 394 -11.52 5.60 8.99
C LEU A 394 -12.99 6.06 8.99
N VAL A 395 -13.62 6.15 10.17
CA VAL A 395 -15.03 6.55 10.32
C VAL A 395 -15.23 7.98 9.84
N VAL A 396 -14.28 8.87 10.14
CA VAL A 396 -14.28 10.25 9.65
C VAL A 396 -14.20 10.26 8.14
N GLY A 397 -13.29 9.46 7.55
CA GLY A 397 -13.21 9.26 6.11
C GLY A 397 -14.53 8.81 5.49
N CYS A 398 -15.22 7.84 6.13
CA CYS A 398 -16.53 7.34 5.70
C CYS A 398 -17.63 8.38 5.64
N ILE A 399 -17.56 9.42 6.48
CA ILE A 399 -18.55 10.49 6.52
C ILE A 399 -18.17 11.63 5.55
N LEU A 400 -16.88 11.94 5.41
CA LEU A 400 -16.42 13.03 4.55
C LEU A 400 -16.64 12.77 3.06
N VAL A 401 -16.41 11.53 2.59
CA VAL A 401 -16.61 11.17 1.17
C VAL A 401 -18.04 11.47 0.68
N PRO A 402 -19.12 10.99 1.32
CA PRO A 402 -20.48 11.27 0.86
C PRO A 402 -20.85 12.76 0.98
N ILE A 403 -20.39 13.46 2.03
CA ILE A 403 -20.60 14.92 2.16
C ILE A 403 -20.01 15.64 0.94
N GLY A 404 -18.78 15.30 0.56
CA GLY A 404 -18.14 15.91 -0.60
C GLY A 404 -18.83 15.58 -1.93
N LEU A 405 -19.30 14.34 -2.10
CA LEU A 405 -20.03 13.91 -3.31
C LEU A 405 -21.37 14.63 -3.45
N PHE A 406 -22.16 14.73 -2.38
CA PHE A 406 -23.42 15.48 -2.39
C PHE A 406 -23.17 16.96 -2.69
N TRP A 407 -22.17 17.55 -2.06
CA TRP A 407 -21.82 18.95 -2.27
C TRP A 407 -21.42 19.19 -3.73
N TYR A 408 -20.45 18.43 -4.25
CA TYR A 408 -19.97 18.56 -5.62
C TYR A 408 -21.10 18.37 -6.64
N GLY A 409 -21.87 17.29 -6.50
CA GLY A 409 -22.93 16.93 -7.45
C GLY A 409 -23.97 18.02 -7.61
N TRP A 410 -24.54 18.48 -6.50
CA TRP A 410 -25.60 19.50 -6.54
C TRP A 410 -25.07 20.89 -6.89
N ALA A 411 -23.85 21.24 -6.45
CA ALA A 411 -23.23 22.50 -6.85
C ALA A 411 -22.97 22.57 -8.36
N ALA A 412 -22.55 21.46 -8.96
CA ALA A 412 -22.35 21.36 -10.40
C ALA A 412 -23.67 21.35 -11.18
N GLU A 413 -24.70 20.65 -10.69
CA GLU A 413 -26.04 20.60 -11.30
C GLU A 413 -26.68 22.00 -11.37
N TYR A 414 -26.63 22.76 -10.27
CA TYR A 414 -27.17 24.12 -10.21
C TYR A 414 -26.26 25.18 -10.86
N ARG A 415 -25.12 24.78 -11.43
CA ARG A 415 -24.13 25.67 -12.08
C ARG A 415 -23.72 26.84 -11.17
N LEU A 416 -23.55 26.56 -9.88
CA LEU A 416 -23.08 27.56 -8.92
C LEU A 416 -21.65 28.00 -9.27
N HIS A 417 -21.17 29.11 -8.71
CA HIS A 417 -19.81 29.58 -8.97
C HIS A 417 -18.79 28.43 -8.84
N TRP A 418 -17.90 28.27 -9.82
CA TRP A 418 -16.98 27.14 -10.00
C TRP A 418 -16.16 26.76 -8.75
N ILE A 419 -15.95 27.70 -7.82
CA ILE A 419 -15.28 27.44 -6.54
C ILE A 419 -16.07 26.50 -5.62
N VAL A 420 -17.41 26.51 -5.71
CA VAL A 420 -18.31 25.74 -4.85
C VAL A 420 -18.19 24.23 -5.12
N PRO A 421 -18.24 23.73 -6.37
CA PRO A 421 -17.99 22.32 -6.63
C PRO A 421 -16.54 21.90 -6.29
N ILE A 422 -15.54 22.77 -6.49
CA ILE A 422 -14.15 22.50 -6.07
C ILE A 422 -14.02 22.39 -4.54
N ALA A 423 -14.75 23.20 -3.78
CA ALA A 423 -14.80 23.06 -2.32
C ALA A 423 -15.44 21.73 -1.90
N GLY A 424 -16.40 21.21 -2.67
CA GLY A 424 -16.95 19.87 -2.45
C GLY A 424 -15.90 18.76 -2.62
N THR A 425 -15.05 18.86 -3.65
CA THR A 425 -14.00 17.85 -3.89
C THR A 425 -12.89 17.84 -2.85
N PHE A 426 -12.70 18.94 -2.11
CA PHE A 426 -11.82 18.96 -0.94
C PHE A 426 -12.24 17.90 0.11
N PHE A 427 -13.53 17.81 0.43
CA PHE A 427 -14.03 16.82 1.38
C PHE A 427 -13.92 15.39 0.84
N VAL A 428 -14.15 15.21 -0.47
CA VAL A 428 -13.93 13.91 -1.13
C VAL A 428 -12.47 13.49 -1.02
N GLY A 429 -11.53 14.40 -1.33
CA GLY A 429 -10.09 14.14 -1.26
C GLY A 429 -9.64 13.84 0.16
N ALA A 430 -10.03 14.66 1.13
CA ALA A 430 -9.77 14.38 2.54
C ALA A 430 -10.33 13.00 2.92
N GLY A 431 -11.60 12.72 2.67
CA GLY A 431 -12.20 11.43 2.99
C GLY A 431 -11.45 10.24 2.40
N ILE A 432 -11.14 10.27 1.09
CA ILE A 432 -10.36 9.24 0.40
C ILE A 432 -9.01 9.03 1.06
N PHE A 433 -8.29 10.11 1.43
CA PHE A 433 -6.99 10.01 2.10
C PHE A 433 -7.07 9.24 3.42
N PHE A 434 -8.05 9.59 4.27
CA PHE A 434 -8.23 8.92 5.57
C PHE A 434 -8.48 7.43 5.38
N VAL A 435 -9.31 7.06 4.41
CA VAL A 435 -9.57 5.66 4.09
C VAL A 435 -8.29 4.96 3.67
N HIS A 436 -7.63 5.45 2.61
CA HIS A 436 -6.47 4.78 2.02
C HIS A 436 -5.32 4.61 3.00
N LEU A 437 -5.01 5.65 3.77
CA LEU A 437 -3.90 5.60 4.71
C LEU A 437 -4.20 4.62 5.86
N VAL A 438 -5.39 4.71 6.46
CA VAL A 438 -5.75 3.88 7.62
C VAL A 438 -5.84 2.42 7.21
N THR A 439 -6.46 2.11 6.07
CA THR A 439 -6.58 0.73 5.58
C THR A 439 -5.22 0.14 5.28
N GLN A 440 -4.32 0.90 4.65
CA GLN A 440 -2.98 0.44 4.33
C GLN A 440 -2.14 0.18 5.58
N VAL A 441 -2.12 1.12 6.54
CA VAL A 441 -1.39 0.93 7.80
C VAL A 441 -1.95 -0.24 8.60
N TYR A 442 -3.27 -0.36 8.66
CA TYR A 442 -3.95 -1.45 9.37
C TYR A 442 -3.59 -2.83 8.78
N LEU A 443 -3.52 -2.98 7.45
CA LEU A 443 -3.12 -4.23 6.81
C LEU A 443 -1.65 -4.57 7.10
N ILE A 444 -0.77 -3.58 7.09
CA ILE A 444 0.67 -3.77 7.35
C ILE A 444 0.92 -4.16 8.82
N ASP A 445 0.23 -3.51 9.75
CA ASP A 445 0.36 -3.79 11.18
C ASP A 445 -0.32 -5.12 11.57
N SER A 446 -1.41 -5.50 10.88
CA SER A 446 -2.12 -6.77 11.15
C SER A 446 -1.39 -8.01 10.61
N TYR A 447 -0.61 -7.87 9.54
CA TYR A 447 0.03 -8.98 8.83
C TYR A 447 1.53 -8.75 8.62
N THR A 448 2.27 -8.40 9.67
CA THR A 448 3.69 -7.95 9.58
C THR A 448 4.60 -8.80 8.69
N LEU A 449 4.55 -10.14 8.81
CA LEU A 449 5.39 -11.05 8.01
C LEU A 449 4.95 -11.14 6.53
N TYR A 450 3.65 -11.01 6.26
CA TYR A 450 3.04 -11.15 4.94
C TYR A 450 2.35 -9.86 4.47
N ALA A 451 2.89 -8.71 4.90
CA ALA A 451 2.27 -7.40 4.72
C ALA A 451 2.19 -7.05 3.23
N ALA A 452 3.21 -7.44 2.45
CA ALA A 452 3.24 -7.18 1.02
C ALA A 452 2.12 -7.96 0.31
N SER A 453 1.87 -9.22 0.69
CA SER A 453 0.76 -10.02 0.16
C SER A 453 -0.63 -9.43 0.49
N ALA A 454 -0.84 -8.95 1.72
CA ALA A 454 -2.12 -8.33 2.13
C ALA A 454 -2.38 -7.00 1.40
N VAL A 455 -1.36 -6.13 1.30
CA VAL A 455 -1.44 -4.87 0.56
C VAL A 455 -1.62 -5.12 -0.95
N SER A 456 -1.03 -6.19 -1.49
CA SER A 456 -1.21 -6.57 -2.89
C SER A 456 -2.65 -6.94 -3.21
N ALA A 457 -3.31 -7.67 -2.31
CA ALA A 457 -4.72 -8.03 -2.45
C ALA A 457 -5.62 -6.80 -2.49
N GLU A 458 -5.37 -5.86 -1.57
CA GLU A 458 -6.08 -4.57 -1.49
C GLU A 458 -5.85 -3.75 -2.76
N LEU A 459 -4.61 -3.56 -3.20
CA LEU A 459 -4.30 -2.80 -4.40
C LEU A 459 -4.89 -3.43 -5.67
N ALA A 460 -4.85 -4.76 -5.79
CA ALA A 460 -5.40 -5.44 -6.96
C ALA A 460 -6.91 -5.22 -7.10
N LEU A 461 -7.67 -5.38 -6.01
CA LEU A 461 -9.10 -5.10 -6.00
C LEU A 461 -9.37 -3.61 -6.30
N ARG A 462 -8.55 -2.73 -5.71
CA ARG A 462 -8.65 -1.28 -5.88
C ARG A 462 -8.45 -0.85 -7.32
N CYS A 463 -7.43 -1.38 -7.98
CA CYS A 463 -7.17 -1.12 -9.39
C CYS A 463 -8.25 -1.73 -10.30
N LEU A 464 -8.77 -2.92 -9.99
CA LEU A 464 -9.86 -3.52 -10.77
C LEU A 464 -11.11 -2.65 -10.75
N PHE A 465 -11.50 -2.17 -9.58
CA PHE A 465 -12.64 -1.27 -9.42
C PHE A 465 -12.35 0.11 -10.03
N GLY A 466 -11.13 0.62 -9.86
CA GLY A 466 -10.67 1.88 -10.45
C GLY A 466 -10.61 1.86 -11.98
N ALA A 467 -10.43 0.69 -12.60
CA ALA A 467 -10.45 0.53 -14.05
C ALA A 467 -11.86 0.36 -14.63
N THR A 468 -12.78 -0.25 -13.87
CA THR A 468 -14.10 -0.68 -14.37
C THR A 468 -15.23 0.30 -14.04
N ILE A 469 -15.34 0.76 -12.79
CA ILE A 469 -16.44 1.65 -12.36
C ILE A 469 -16.45 2.98 -13.12
N PRO A 470 -15.31 3.65 -13.39
CA PRO A 470 -15.32 4.91 -14.13
C PRO A 470 -15.86 4.80 -15.57
N LEU A 471 -15.88 3.59 -16.16
CA LEU A 471 -16.49 3.36 -17.47
C LEU A 471 -18.01 3.59 -17.44
N ALA A 472 -18.64 3.40 -16.28
CA ALA A 472 -20.05 3.71 -16.06
C ALA A 472 -20.29 5.20 -15.75
N GLY A 473 -19.24 6.02 -15.58
CA GLY A 473 -19.35 7.42 -15.17
C GLY A 473 -20.12 8.30 -16.17
N THR A 474 -19.74 8.28 -17.45
CA THR A 474 -20.44 9.09 -18.48
C THR A 474 -21.89 8.65 -18.65
N PRO A 475 -22.22 7.34 -18.85
CA PRO A 475 -23.61 6.90 -18.93
C PRO A 475 -24.44 7.22 -17.68
N LEU A 476 -23.83 7.16 -16.49
CA LEU A 476 -24.48 7.52 -15.24
C LEU A 476 -24.91 8.99 -15.22
N TYR A 477 -24.02 9.90 -15.60
CA TYR A 477 -24.31 11.33 -15.62
C TYR A 477 -25.23 11.72 -16.78
N ASP A 478 -25.17 11.04 -17.91
CA ASP A 478 -26.11 11.25 -19.01
C ASP A 478 -27.55 10.84 -18.62
N ALA A 479 -27.71 9.80 -17.79
CA ALA A 479 -29.02 9.29 -17.37
C ALA A 479 -29.60 10.03 -16.15
N LEU A 480 -28.77 10.39 -15.16
CA LEU A 480 -29.22 10.94 -13.87
C LEU A 480 -28.86 12.41 -13.65
N GLY A 481 -28.03 13.00 -14.51
CA GLY A 481 -27.42 14.30 -14.26
C GLY A 481 -26.28 14.23 -13.22
N LEU A 482 -25.64 15.38 -12.98
CA LEU A 482 -24.51 15.48 -12.07
C LEU A 482 -24.96 15.42 -10.60
N GLY A 483 -26.15 15.98 -10.29
CA GLY A 483 -26.72 15.95 -8.94
C GLY A 483 -27.05 14.55 -8.45
N TRP A 484 -27.99 13.87 -9.11
CA TRP A 484 -28.41 12.52 -8.71
C TRP A 484 -27.35 11.46 -8.99
N GLY A 485 -26.54 11.61 -10.05
CA GLY A 485 -25.42 10.72 -10.32
C GLY A 485 -24.43 10.66 -9.15
N ASN A 486 -23.98 11.81 -8.64
CA ASN A 486 -23.10 11.86 -7.46
C ASN A 486 -23.83 11.49 -6.17
N SER A 487 -25.14 11.76 -6.06
CA SER A 487 -25.92 11.36 -4.89
C SER A 487 -26.03 9.84 -4.75
N LEU A 488 -26.18 9.12 -5.86
CA LEU A 488 -26.15 7.65 -5.86
C LEU A 488 -24.81 7.12 -5.31
N LEU A 489 -23.69 7.69 -5.76
CA LEU A 489 -22.36 7.34 -5.24
C LEU A 489 -22.23 7.68 -3.75
N GLY A 490 -22.78 8.81 -3.31
CA GLY A 490 -22.83 9.21 -1.90
C GLY A 490 -23.63 8.23 -1.04
N PHE A 491 -24.78 7.73 -1.49
CA PHE A 491 -25.55 6.73 -0.75
C PHE A 491 -24.82 5.39 -0.64
N ILE A 492 -24.12 4.97 -1.70
CA ILE A 492 -23.28 3.76 -1.66
C ILE A 492 -22.12 3.95 -0.66
N ALA A 493 -21.47 5.12 -0.65
CA ALA A 493 -20.43 5.45 0.34
C ALA A 493 -20.96 5.37 1.79
N LEU A 494 -22.18 5.83 2.04
CA LEU A 494 -22.79 5.81 3.38
C LEU A 494 -22.97 4.39 3.95
N LEU A 495 -23.12 3.37 3.10
CA LEU A 495 -23.22 1.97 3.55
C LEU A 495 -21.93 1.49 4.26
N PHE A 496 -20.80 2.15 4.05
CA PHE A 496 -19.52 1.81 4.69
C PHE A 496 -19.33 2.43 6.08
N VAL A 497 -20.15 3.41 6.46
CA VAL A 497 -20.16 3.97 7.82
C VAL A 497 -20.47 2.90 8.87
N PRO A 498 -21.57 2.12 8.78
CA PRO A 498 -21.83 1.05 9.75
C PRO A 498 -20.76 -0.05 9.70
N ALA A 499 -20.19 -0.33 8.52
CA ALA A 499 -19.12 -1.33 8.38
C ALA A 499 -17.83 -0.92 9.10
N SER A 500 -17.44 0.36 9.05
CA SER A 500 -16.26 0.86 9.77
C SER A 500 -16.48 0.87 11.29
N LEU A 501 -17.68 1.20 11.77
CA LEU A 501 -18.05 1.07 13.20
C LEU A 501 -18.04 -0.39 13.66
N PHE A 502 -18.49 -1.32 12.80
CA PHE A 502 -18.42 -2.75 13.06
C PHE A 502 -16.96 -3.24 13.19
N LEU A 503 -16.07 -2.82 12.29
CA LEU A 503 -14.64 -3.14 12.38
C LEU A 503 -13.99 -2.59 13.65
N LEU A 504 -14.34 -1.38 14.09
CA LEU A 504 -13.85 -0.81 15.34
C LEU A 504 -14.23 -1.66 16.57
N LYS A 505 -15.45 -2.20 16.58
CA LYS A 505 -15.97 -2.93 17.74
C LYS A 505 -15.62 -4.42 17.73
N TYR A 506 -15.54 -5.04 16.56
CA TYR A 506 -15.39 -6.50 16.41
C TYR A 506 -14.13 -6.93 15.65
N GLY A 507 -13.32 -6.00 15.15
CA GLY A 507 -12.13 -6.29 14.34
C GLY A 507 -11.16 -7.24 15.04
N GLU A 508 -10.83 -7.00 16.31
CA GLU A 508 -9.93 -7.85 17.07
C GLU A 508 -10.44 -9.29 17.17
N ARG A 509 -11.74 -9.48 17.47
CA ARG A 509 -12.37 -10.81 17.59
C ARG A 509 -12.37 -11.58 16.28
N ILE A 510 -12.49 -10.88 15.16
CA ILE A 510 -12.49 -11.52 13.84
C ILE A 510 -11.05 -11.88 13.44
N ARG A 511 -10.06 -11.03 13.77
CA ARG A 511 -8.65 -11.23 13.44
C ARG A 511 -8.00 -12.37 14.23
N THR A 512 -8.34 -12.51 15.51
CA THR A 512 -7.78 -13.56 16.39
C THR A 512 -8.50 -14.90 16.24
N ASN A 513 -9.62 -14.95 15.50
CA ASN A 513 -10.36 -16.19 15.32
C ASN A 513 -9.60 -17.15 14.39
N PRO A 514 -9.28 -18.39 14.85
CA PRO A 514 -8.53 -19.36 14.07
C PRO A 514 -9.24 -19.78 12.76
N LYS A 515 -10.56 -19.60 12.65
CA LYS A 515 -11.31 -19.88 11.41
C LYS A 515 -11.01 -18.91 10.27
N PHE A 516 -10.59 -17.68 10.59
CA PHE A 516 -10.36 -16.61 9.61
C PHE A 516 -8.87 -16.29 9.40
N GLN A 517 -7.98 -17.07 10.02
CA GLN A 517 -6.55 -17.04 9.74
C GLN A 517 -6.26 -18.02 8.60
N PRO A 518 -5.98 -17.54 7.37
CA PRO A 518 -5.71 -18.44 6.27
C PRO A 518 -4.45 -19.25 6.57
N GLN A 519 -4.51 -20.58 6.40
CA GLN A 519 -3.32 -21.43 6.46
C GLN A 519 -2.40 -21.04 5.30
N MET A 520 -1.24 -20.47 5.64
CA MET A 520 -0.32 -19.85 4.68
C MET A 520 0.77 -20.81 4.15
N THR A 521 0.60 -22.11 4.42
CA THR A 521 1.47 -23.19 3.95
C THR A 521 1.10 -23.73 2.58
#